data_AF-A0A7J0GME7-F1
#
_entry.id   AF-A0A7J0GME7-F1
#
_cell.length_a   1.000
_cell.length_b   1.000
_cell.length_c   1.000
_cell.angle_alpha   90.00
_cell.angle_beta   90.00
_cell.angle_gamma   90.00
#
_symmetry.space_group_name_H-M   'P 1'
#
loop_
_entity.id
_entity.type
_entity.pdbx_description
1 polymer ?
#
loop_
_entity_poly.entity_id
_entity_poly.type
_entity_poly.pdbx_seq_one_letter_code
_entity_poly.pdbx_strand_id
1 'polypeptide(L)'
;MVTSIVAAVRRLLGSGRAKVNVEIVFPVSSDSVTRTPSGSSSGLISGEVGNFMEVPIIPGVASGEGCSIHGGCASCPYMKMNSLSSLLKVCHHLPEHKHGLLAYEAARLNLQTRHGKLIADVGCEPILHMRHFQAAKSLPEKLIYQIVHPCGNGKSTAFS
;
A
#
# COMPACT_ATOMS: atom_id res chain seq x y z
N MET A 1 11.20 12.58 -9.44
CA MET A 1 10.37 13.36 -8.49
C MET A 1 11.17 14.39 -7.71
N VAL A 2 12.15 14.00 -6.88
CA VAL A 2 12.90 14.95 -6.02
C VAL A 2 13.64 16.02 -6.84
N THR A 3 14.32 15.62 -7.93
CA THR A 3 14.96 16.52 -8.88
C THR A 3 13.98 17.53 -9.49
N SER A 4 12.77 17.08 -9.85
CA SER A 4 11.73 17.90 -10.48
C SER A 4 11.16 18.94 -9.51
N ILE A 5 10.92 18.56 -8.26
CA ILE A 5 10.44 19.47 -7.20
C ILE A 5 11.50 20.54 -6.92
N VAL A 6 12.76 20.13 -6.73
CA VAL A 6 13.87 21.06 -6.47
C VAL A 6 14.08 22.01 -7.66
N ALA A 7 14.06 21.50 -8.89
CA ALA A 7 14.19 22.33 -10.09
C ALA A 7 13.04 23.35 -10.21
N ALA A 8 11.80 22.93 -9.94
CA ALA A 8 10.64 23.82 -9.96
C ALA A 8 10.74 24.92 -8.89
N VAL A 9 11.13 24.57 -7.65
CA VAL A 9 11.35 25.53 -6.57
C VAL A 9 12.47 26.50 -6.91
N ARG A 10 13.62 26.02 -7.42
CA ARG A 10 14.74 26.87 -7.83
C ARG A 10 14.35 27.86 -8.93
N ARG A 11 13.55 27.41 -9.92
CA ARG A 11 13.04 28.28 -10.97
C ARG A 11 12.14 29.38 -10.42
N LEU A 12 11.26 29.06 -9.47
CA LEU A 12 10.38 30.05 -8.81
C LEU A 12 11.18 31.06 -7.96
N LEU A 13 12.23 30.60 -7.28
CA LEU A 13 13.07 31.45 -6.43
C LEU A 13 14.08 32.30 -7.23
N GLY A 14 14.55 31.82 -8.39
CA GLY A 14 15.48 32.55 -9.25
C GLY A 14 14.91 33.86 -9.82
N SER A 15 13.58 34.01 -9.86
CA SER A 15 12.89 35.25 -10.24
C SER A 15 12.67 36.25 -9.10
N GLY A 16 12.98 35.88 -7.85
CA GLY A 16 12.74 36.70 -6.67
C GLY A 16 13.91 37.61 -6.30
N ARG A 17 13.61 38.83 -5.82
CA ARG A 17 14.63 39.79 -5.31
C ARG A 17 14.89 39.68 -3.80
N ALA A 18 14.16 38.81 -3.10
CA ALA A 18 14.25 38.64 -1.65
C ALA A 18 15.07 37.39 -1.29
N LYS A 19 15.84 37.47 -0.21
CA LYS A 19 16.59 36.33 0.34
C LYS A 19 15.63 35.39 1.09
N VAL A 20 15.09 34.40 0.38
CA VAL A 20 14.16 33.40 0.93
C VAL A 20 14.91 32.09 1.18
N ASN A 21 14.73 31.50 2.37
CA ASN A 21 15.19 30.15 2.66
C ASN A 21 14.02 29.17 2.49
N VAL A 22 14.25 28.05 1.81
CA VAL A 22 13.23 27.03 1.54
C VAL A 22 13.75 25.67 1.96
N GLU A 23 12.99 25.02 2.84
CA GLU A 23 13.21 23.65 3.26
C GLU A 23 12.17 22.74 2.61
N ILE A 24 12.63 21.62 2.03
CA ILE A 24 11.75 20.60 1.43
C ILE A 24 11.79 19.37 2.33
N VAL A 25 10.71 19.12 3.04
CA VAL A 25 10.56 17.97 3.93
C VAL A 25 9.85 16.84 3.19
N PHE A 26 10.51 15.69 3.06
CA PHE A 26 9.92 14.47 2.51
C PHE A 26 9.56 13.50 3.65
N PRO A 27 8.28 13.30 3.99
CA PRO A 27 7.89 12.33 4.99
C PRO A 27 7.98 10.93 4.40
N VAL A 28 9.10 10.26 4.61
CA VAL A 28 9.32 8.86 4.21
C VAL A 28 9.77 8.03 5.40
N SER A 29 9.50 6.72 5.35
CA SER A 29 10.07 5.78 6.33
C SER A 29 11.59 5.80 6.27
N SER A 30 12.27 5.56 7.39
CA SER A 30 13.73 5.43 7.42
C SER A 30 14.26 4.33 6.48
N ASP A 31 13.47 3.28 6.26
CA ASP A 31 13.78 2.18 5.32
C ASP A 31 13.60 2.57 3.84
N SER A 32 13.17 3.80 3.60
CA SER A 32 12.77 4.36 2.31
C SER A 32 13.66 5.55 1.96
N VAL A 33 14.94 5.42 2.31
CA VAL A 33 15.97 6.44 2.18
C VAL A 33 17.17 5.79 1.49
N THR A 34 17.55 6.31 0.32
CA THR A 34 18.69 5.82 -0.47
C THR A 34 19.85 6.81 -0.38
N ARG A 35 21.06 6.31 -0.09
CA ARG A 35 22.28 7.13 -0.13
C ARG A 35 22.79 7.21 -1.56
N THR A 36 23.10 8.42 -2.02
CA THR A 36 23.77 8.61 -3.31
C THR A 36 25.26 8.32 -3.14
N PRO A 37 25.91 7.62 -4.08
CA PRO A 37 27.35 7.43 -4.02
C PRO A 37 28.03 8.81 -4.12
N SER A 38 28.80 9.16 -3.09
CA SER A 38 29.56 10.40 -3.07
C SER A 38 30.74 10.28 -4.03
N GLY A 39 30.68 11.01 -5.16
CA GLY A 39 31.85 11.32 -5.98
C GLY A 39 32.28 10.24 -6.98
N SER A 40 31.80 10.35 -8.20
CA SER A 40 32.67 10.20 -9.38
C SER A 40 32.22 11.22 -10.41
N SER A 41 32.89 12.36 -10.43
CA SER A 41 32.89 13.28 -11.57
C SER A 41 33.38 12.53 -12.81
N SER A 42 32.45 12.00 -13.60
CA SER A 42 32.76 11.55 -14.95
C SER A 42 31.62 11.93 -15.89
N GLY A 43 31.81 13.07 -16.55
CA GLY A 43 31.57 13.16 -17.99
C GLY A 43 30.14 13.34 -18.49
N LEU A 44 29.20 13.91 -17.75
CA LEU A 44 27.96 14.41 -18.34
C LEU A 44 27.87 15.92 -18.17
N ILE A 45 28.14 16.63 -19.27
CA ILE A 45 27.96 18.08 -19.42
C ILE A 45 26.49 18.38 -19.15
N SER A 46 26.20 18.83 -17.94
CA SER A 46 24.85 19.20 -17.50
C SER A 46 24.67 20.70 -17.67
N GLY A 47 24.06 21.10 -18.78
CA GLY A 47 23.43 22.42 -18.89
C GLY A 47 22.34 22.55 -17.82
N GLU A 48 22.41 23.62 -17.04
CA GLU A 48 21.39 24.13 -16.08
C GLU A 48 20.88 23.22 -14.94
N VAL A 49 21.34 21.97 -14.78
CA VAL A 49 21.00 21.09 -13.64
C VAL A 49 22.19 20.95 -12.67
N GLY A 50 22.90 22.05 -12.42
CA GLY A 50 24.03 22.11 -11.50
C GLY A 50 23.63 21.86 -10.03
N ASN A 51 24.39 20.98 -9.37
CA ASN A 51 24.43 20.70 -7.92
C ASN A 51 23.36 19.80 -7.27
N PHE A 52 22.48 19.11 -7.98
CA PHE A 52 21.61 18.13 -7.30
C PHE A 52 22.34 16.80 -6.98
N MET A 53 23.45 16.50 -7.67
CA MET A 53 24.26 15.29 -7.38
C MET A 53 25.02 15.33 -6.05
N GLU A 54 24.95 16.43 -5.31
CA GLU A 54 25.57 16.55 -3.99
C GLU A 54 24.60 16.25 -2.84
N VAL A 55 23.33 15.91 -3.13
CA VAL A 55 22.38 15.53 -2.08
C VAL A 55 22.71 14.09 -1.64
N PRO A 56 23.23 13.88 -0.42
CA PRO A 56 23.77 12.58 0.03
C PRO A 56 22.68 11.53 0.22
N ILE A 57 21.42 11.95 0.24
CA ILE A 57 20.26 11.15 0.64
C ILE A 57 19.06 11.52 -0.22
N ILE A 58 18.44 10.51 -0.87
CA ILE A 58 17.23 10.67 -1.67
C ILE A 58 16.13 9.76 -1.10
N PRO A 59 14.92 10.29 -0.85
CA PRO A 59 13.74 9.49 -0.56
C PRO A 59 13.46 8.45 -1.66
N GLY A 60 13.36 7.18 -1.27
CA GLY A 60 13.18 6.03 -2.16
C GLY A 60 13.95 4.80 -1.66
N VAL A 61 13.52 3.60 -2.04
CA VAL A 61 14.21 2.34 -1.72
C VAL A 61 15.37 2.08 -2.70
N ALA A 62 16.50 1.59 -2.19
CA ALA A 62 17.71 1.35 -3.00
C ALA A 62 17.54 0.17 -3.99
N SER A 63 16.61 -0.74 -3.71
CA SER A 63 16.43 -2.00 -4.44
C SER A 63 15.34 -1.97 -5.53
N GLY A 64 14.74 -0.80 -5.82
CA GLY A 64 13.70 -0.68 -6.86
C GLY A 64 12.36 -1.36 -6.54
N GLU A 65 12.23 -2.00 -5.38
CA GLU A 65 11.02 -2.64 -4.89
C GLU A 65 10.05 -1.60 -4.29
N GLY A 66 9.39 -0.85 -5.17
CA GLY A 66 8.31 0.05 -4.78
C GLY A 66 8.56 1.50 -5.15
N CYS A 67 7.57 2.04 -5.85
CA CYS A 67 7.45 3.40 -6.35
C CYS A 67 8.47 3.78 -7.42
N SER A 68 8.05 3.53 -8.67
CA SER A 68 8.51 4.25 -9.87
C SER A 68 8.75 5.73 -9.58
N ILE A 69 9.48 6.43 -10.44
CA ILE A 69 9.74 7.88 -10.37
C ILE A 69 8.47 8.77 -10.23
N HIS A 70 7.27 8.18 -10.35
CA HIS A 70 5.93 8.77 -10.18
C HIS A 70 5.18 8.36 -8.88
N GLY A 71 5.66 7.36 -8.12
CA GLY A 71 5.03 6.86 -6.89
C GLY A 71 5.65 7.49 -5.64
N GLY A 72 4.82 7.94 -4.70
CA GLY A 72 5.32 8.39 -3.39
C GLY A 72 5.81 7.20 -2.58
N CYS A 73 6.89 7.35 -1.81
CA CYS A 73 7.44 6.27 -0.99
C CYS A 73 6.60 5.98 0.27
N ALA A 74 5.34 5.61 0.05
CA ALA A 74 4.42 5.18 1.08
C ALA A 74 4.62 3.68 1.31
N SER A 75 5.14 3.36 2.49
CA SER A 75 5.30 1.99 2.96
C SER A 75 4.21 1.71 3.99
N CYS A 76 3.37 0.69 3.75
CA CYS A 76 2.45 0.18 4.75
C CYS A 76 3.19 -0.86 5.62
N PRO A 77 3.42 -0.63 6.93
CA PRO A 77 4.11 -1.60 7.78
C PRO A 77 3.44 -2.98 7.77
N TYR A 78 2.11 -3.01 7.71
CA TYR A 78 1.35 -4.26 7.67
C TYR A 78 1.60 -5.09 6.41
N MET A 79 1.84 -4.44 5.26
CA MET A 79 2.18 -5.16 4.02
C MET A 79 3.63 -5.67 4.00
N LYS A 80 4.51 -5.07 4.81
CA LYS A 80 5.92 -5.50 4.97
C LYS A 80 6.15 -6.52 6.10
N MET A 81 5.10 -6.96 6.80
CA MET A 81 5.24 -7.99 7.84
C MET A 81 5.66 -9.35 7.28
N ASN A 82 5.40 -9.61 5.99
CA ASN A 82 5.84 -10.82 5.32
C ASN A 82 7.27 -10.65 4.79
N SER A 83 8.13 -11.63 5.08
CA SER A 83 9.51 -11.70 4.57
C SER A 83 9.73 -12.99 3.79
N LEU A 84 10.71 -12.99 2.88
CA LEU A 84 11.12 -14.18 2.13
C LEU A 84 11.54 -15.32 3.07
N SER A 85 12.28 -15.01 4.14
CA SER A 85 12.72 -16.01 5.12
C SER A 85 11.54 -16.64 5.86
N SER A 86 10.51 -15.87 6.21
CA SER A 86 9.28 -16.39 6.80
C SER A 86 8.51 -17.28 5.84
N LEU A 87 8.44 -16.92 4.54
CA LEU A 87 7.81 -17.76 3.52
C LEU A 87 8.53 -19.11 3.38
N LEU A 88 9.86 -19.10 3.25
CA LEU A 88 10.65 -20.33 3.09
C LEU A 88 10.50 -21.25 4.30
N LYS A 89 10.46 -20.71 5.52
CA LYS A 89 10.18 -21.48 6.74
C LYS A 89 8.84 -22.23 6.64
N VAL A 90 7.77 -21.57 6.18
CA VAL A 90 6.46 -22.22 6.00
C VAL A 90 6.54 -23.31 4.91
N CYS A 91 7.19 -23.01 3.76
CA CYS A 91 7.34 -23.96 2.66
C CYS A 91 8.06 -25.25 3.07
N HIS A 92 9.06 -25.18 3.96
CA HIS A 92 9.77 -26.36 4.44
C HIS A 92 8.90 -27.34 5.25
N HIS A 93 7.73 -26.92 5.75
CA HIS A 93 6.79 -27.79 6.47
C HIS A 93 5.78 -28.49 5.54
N LEU A 94 5.76 -28.18 4.25
CA LEU A 94 4.85 -28.77 3.26
C LEU A 94 5.52 -29.91 2.50
N PRO A 95 4.80 -31.00 2.13
CA PRO A 95 3.38 -31.28 2.42
C PRO A 95 3.15 -32.13 3.68
N GLU A 96 4.20 -32.71 4.26
CA GLU A 96 4.08 -33.81 5.24
C GLU A 96 3.82 -33.35 6.69
N HIS A 97 4.19 -32.12 7.03
CA HIS A 97 4.14 -31.61 8.41
C HIS A 97 2.94 -30.69 8.67
N LYS A 98 1.70 -31.21 8.46
CA LYS A 98 0.46 -30.47 8.75
C LYS A 98 0.40 -29.90 10.17
N HIS A 99 0.94 -30.62 11.16
CA HIS A 99 1.00 -30.13 12.54
C HIS A 99 1.94 -28.92 12.73
N GLY A 100 2.97 -28.80 11.90
CA GLY A 100 3.86 -27.62 11.91
C GLY A 100 3.19 -26.37 11.35
N LEU A 101 2.12 -26.51 10.56
CA LEU A 101 1.39 -25.40 9.97
C LEU A 101 0.39 -24.75 10.93
N LEU A 102 -0.05 -25.47 11.97
CA LEU A 102 -1.00 -24.96 12.96
C LEU A 102 -0.48 -23.70 13.66
N ALA A 103 0.85 -23.59 13.83
CA ALA A 103 1.47 -22.41 14.43
C ALA A 103 1.39 -21.15 13.54
N TYR A 104 1.16 -21.30 12.23
CA TYR A 104 1.02 -20.20 11.27
C TYR A 104 -0.45 -19.90 10.92
N GLU A 105 -1.40 -20.69 11.44
CA GLU A 105 -2.81 -20.49 11.16
C GLU A 105 -3.31 -19.20 11.83
N ALA A 106 -3.84 -18.28 11.03
CA ALA A 106 -4.45 -17.08 11.57
C ALA A 106 -5.72 -17.46 12.36
N ALA A 107 -5.87 -16.89 13.56
CA ALA A 107 -7.06 -17.11 14.36
C ALA A 107 -8.32 -16.75 13.57
N ARG A 108 -9.24 -17.71 13.41
CA ARG A 108 -10.54 -17.42 12.79
C ARG A 108 -11.29 -16.43 13.67
N LEU A 109 -11.84 -15.39 13.05
CA LEU A 109 -12.72 -14.44 13.72
C LEU A 109 -14.06 -15.14 14.03
N ASN A 110 -14.09 -15.88 15.13
CA ASN A 110 -15.29 -16.54 15.65
C ASN A 110 -16.23 -15.54 16.38
N LEU A 111 -16.00 -14.24 16.21
CA LEU A 111 -16.87 -13.21 16.75
C LEU A 111 -18.20 -13.22 16.00
N GLN A 112 -19.27 -13.03 16.76
CA GLN A 112 -20.61 -12.89 16.22
C GLN A 112 -21.02 -11.42 16.21
N THR A 113 -21.82 -11.06 15.22
CA THR A 113 -22.58 -9.82 15.22
C THR A 113 -23.59 -9.81 16.37
N ARG A 114 -24.16 -8.64 16.67
CA ARG A 114 -25.23 -8.50 17.67
C ARG A 114 -26.46 -9.39 17.41
N HIS A 115 -26.58 -9.95 16.20
CA HIS A 115 -27.68 -10.83 15.77
C HIS A 115 -27.26 -12.30 15.67
N GLY A 116 -26.11 -12.69 16.22
CA GLY A 116 -25.68 -14.10 16.28
C GLY A 116 -25.05 -14.66 15.00
N LYS A 117 -25.04 -13.90 13.89
CA LYS A 117 -24.30 -14.30 12.68
C LYS A 117 -22.80 -14.12 12.89
N LEU A 118 -21.98 -15.04 12.37
CA LEU A 118 -20.52 -14.89 12.37
C LEU A 118 -20.11 -13.66 11.54
N ILE A 119 -19.11 -12.91 12.02
CA ILE A 119 -18.60 -11.73 11.30
C ILE A 119 -18.02 -12.13 9.94
N ALA A 120 -17.37 -13.30 9.86
CA ALA A 120 -16.83 -13.81 8.60
C ALA A 120 -17.92 -13.98 7.53
N ASP A 121 -19.07 -14.57 7.90
CA ASP A 121 -20.18 -14.79 6.97
C ASP A 121 -20.76 -13.47 6.46
N VAL A 122 -20.99 -12.52 7.37
CA VAL A 122 -21.51 -11.19 7.02
C VAL A 122 -20.51 -10.40 6.16
N GLY A 123 -19.21 -10.52 6.44
CA GLY A 123 -18.16 -9.90 5.64
C GLY A 123 -18.00 -10.50 4.24
N CYS A 124 -18.36 -11.78 4.06
CA CYS A 124 -18.32 -12.45 2.76
C CYS A 124 -19.48 -12.06 1.84
N GLU A 125 -20.67 -11.73 2.38
CA GLU A 125 -21.85 -11.34 1.60
C GLU A 125 -21.54 -10.26 0.53
N PRO A 126 -20.93 -9.09 0.85
CA PRO A 126 -20.62 -8.07 -0.16
C PRO A 126 -19.57 -8.51 -1.19
N ILE A 127 -18.61 -9.37 -0.82
CA ILE A 127 -17.60 -9.91 -1.74
C ILE A 127 -18.28 -10.79 -2.80
N LEU A 128 -19.23 -11.62 -2.38
CA LEU A 128 -20.00 -12.47 -3.28
C LEU A 128 -20.91 -11.65 -4.20
N HIS A 129 -21.53 -10.59 -3.68
CA HIS A 129 -22.31 -9.65 -4.49
C HIS A 129 -21.45 -8.93 -5.53
N MET A 130 -20.26 -8.46 -5.15
CA MET A 130 -19.29 -7.87 -6.09
C MET A 130 -18.92 -8.87 -7.19
N ARG A 131 -18.60 -10.12 -6.83
CA ARG A 131 -18.26 -11.17 -7.80
C ARG A 131 -19.41 -11.45 -8.76
N HIS A 132 -20.64 -11.54 -8.23
CA HIS A 132 -21.82 -11.73 -9.07
C HIS A 132 -22.02 -10.55 -10.02
N PHE A 133 -21.90 -9.31 -9.54
CA PHE A 133 -22.00 -8.13 -10.39
C PHE A 133 -20.92 -8.10 -11.48
N GLN A 134 -19.68 -8.46 -11.16
CA GLN A 134 -18.61 -8.52 -12.16
C GLN A 134 -18.93 -9.51 -13.29
N ALA A 135 -19.59 -10.64 -12.98
CA ALA A 135 -19.98 -11.66 -13.95
C ALA A 135 -21.28 -11.33 -14.71
N ALA A 136 -22.34 -10.99 -13.99
CA ALA A 136 -23.69 -10.78 -14.54
C ALA A 136 -23.93 -9.35 -15.04
N LYS A 137 -23.08 -8.39 -14.65
CA LYS A 137 -23.22 -6.94 -14.89
C LYS A 137 -24.51 -6.32 -14.33
N SER A 138 -25.22 -7.06 -13.47
CA SER A 138 -26.40 -6.61 -12.74
C SER A 138 -26.26 -6.94 -11.26
N LEU A 139 -26.89 -6.14 -10.41
CA LEU A 139 -26.91 -6.40 -8.97
C LEU A 139 -27.92 -7.51 -8.67
N PRO A 140 -27.61 -8.45 -7.75
CA PRO A 140 -28.56 -9.46 -7.33
C PRO A 140 -29.85 -8.82 -6.78
N GLU A 141 -31.01 -9.32 -7.18
CA GLU A 141 -32.31 -8.81 -6.74
C GLU A 141 -32.44 -8.79 -5.22
N LYS A 142 -31.91 -9.81 -4.53
CA LYS A 142 -31.87 -9.88 -3.07
C LYS A 142 -31.16 -8.68 -2.45
N LEU A 143 -30.03 -8.27 -3.03
CA LEU A 143 -29.26 -7.11 -2.55
C LEU A 143 -30.04 -5.81 -2.82
N ILE A 144 -30.60 -5.67 -4.02
CA ILE A 144 -31.43 -4.50 -4.37
C ILE A 144 -32.60 -4.38 -3.37
N TYR A 145 -33.30 -5.48 -3.10
CA TYR A 145 -34.41 -5.51 -2.16
C TYR A 145 -33.98 -5.07 -0.76
N GLN A 146 -32.83 -5.55 -0.26
CA GLN A 146 -32.29 -5.15 1.05
C GLN A 146 -31.91 -3.67 1.13
N ILE A 147 -31.38 -3.10 0.05
CA ILE A 147 -30.98 -1.67 -0.01
C ILE A 147 -32.21 -0.77 -0.09
N VAL A 148 -33.18 -1.13 -0.94
CA VAL A 148 -34.40 -0.32 -1.19
C VAL A 148 -35.39 -0.45 -0.04
N HIS A 149 -35.45 -1.62 0.59
CA HIS A 149 -36.24 -1.87 1.78
C HIS A 149 -35.29 -2.16 2.94
N PRO A 150 -34.59 -1.14 3.48
CA PRO A 150 -33.82 -1.30 4.69
C PRO A 150 -34.80 -1.58 5.81
N CYS A 151 -35.12 -2.86 5.98
CA CYS A 151 -35.98 -3.31 7.04
C CYS A 151 -35.24 -2.99 8.33
N GLY A 152 -35.71 -1.96 9.04
CA GLY A 152 -35.39 -1.81 10.46
C GLY A 152 -35.77 -3.14 11.12
N ASN A 153 -34.76 -3.84 11.64
CA ASN A 153 -34.83 -5.14 12.32
C ASN A 153 -34.58 -6.37 11.42
N GLY A 154 -33.31 -6.73 11.28
CA GLY A 154 -32.71 -7.92 11.93
C GLY A 154 -33.45 -9.27 11.95
N LYS A 155 -34.47 -9.51 11.10
CA LYS A 155 -35.13 -10.81 10.97
C LYS A 155 -34.59 -11.49 9.72
N SER A 156 -33.70 -12.45 9.95
CA SER A 156 -33.18 -13.37 8.94
C SER A 156 -34.35 -14.12 8.28
N THR A 157 -34.59 -13.88 6.99
CA THR A 157 -35.39 -14.81 6.19
C THR A 157 -34.51 -16.01 5.89
N ALA A 158 -34.73 -17.09 6.65
CA ALA A 158 -34.29 -18.42 6.25
C ALA A 158 -35.06 -18.80 4.98
N PHE A 159 -34.34 -19.15 3.92
CA PHE A 159 -34.90 -19.86 2.79
C PHE A 159 -34.06 -21.12 2.59
N SER A 160 -34.76 -22.25 2.62
CA SER A 160 -34.29 -23.63 2.39
C SER A 160 -33.70 -23.83 1.01
#